data_AF-A0A0C2NBN6-F1
#
_entry.id   AF-A0A0C2NBN6-F1
#
_cell.length_a   1.000
_cell.length_b   1.000
_cell.length_c   1.000
_cell.angle_alpha   90.00
_cell.angle_beta   90.00
_cell.angle_gamma   90.00
#
_symmetry.space_group_name_H-M   'P 1'
#
loop_
_entity.id
_entity.type
_entity.pdbx_description
1 polymer ?
#
loop_
_entity_poly.entity_id
_entity_poly.type
_entity_poly.pdbx_seq_one_letter_code
_entity_poly.pdbx_strand_id
1 'polypeptide(L)'
;MDESSISVNQHIDQEFMNDYIKKARSSDFLTRIDAVRNFISRACQESNQEVDTLFLAHFPDDLYHKFQELSLRDSNVEGYLAMKALCSDVFIFIFRNTNKIGDAKAILFLELFLKFIKTRDHYSVMNPSALIEAIDNCSHYTYKVLISRGYVFANELIEIKGFVNDLISALSDANYIKKLEDDRQLFLYENIQGDPLSHILTPRRPLALPVTSYVTFCFSS
;
A
#
# COMPACT_ATOMS: atom_id res chain seq x y z
N MET A 1 -10.51 20.00 -35.06
CA MET A 1 -11.30 19.76 -33.83
C MET A 1 -10.30 19.29 -32.81
N ASP A 2 -10.01 20.13 -31.84
CA ASP A 2 -8.90 20.02 -30.92
C ASP A 2 -9.48 19.54 -29.59
N GLU A 3 -9.44 18.24 -29.32
CA GLU A 3 -9.74 17.68 -28.00
C GLU A 3 -8.49 17.82 -27.14
N SER A 4 -8.37 19.01 -26.55
CA SER A 4 -7.43 19.27 -25.47
C SER A 4 -7.87 18.51 -24.23
N SER A 5 -7.11 17.46 -23.91
CA SER A 5 -7.19 16.74 -22.64
C SER A 5 -6.73 17.68 -21.51
N ILE A 6 -7.67 18.09 -20.67
CA ILE A 6 -7.40 18.86 -19.46
C ILE A 6 -6.73 17.92 -18.45
N SER A 7 -5.40 17.91 -18.45
CA SER A 7 -4.59 17.40 -17.34
C SER A 7 -4.76 18.33 -16.14
N VAL A 8 -5.70 18.03 -15.25
CA VAL A 8 -5.79 18.70 -13.95
C VAL A 8 -4.59 18.25 -13.11
N ASN A 9 -3.48 18.99 -13.19
CA ASN A 9 -2.40 18.87 -12.21
C ASN A 9 -2.98 19.25 -10.84
N GLN A 10 -3.36 18.25 -10.04
CA GLN A 10 -3.82 18.43 -8.66
C GLN A 10 -2.62 18.69 -7.75
N HIS A 11 -2.04 19.89 -7.84
CA HIS A 11 -1.02 20.33 -6.89
C HIS A 11 -1.50 20.05 -5.47
N ILE A 12 -0.72 19.29 -4.71
CA ILE A 12 -1.02 19.01 -3.31
C ILE A 12 -0.98 20.32 -2.52
N ASP A 13 -2.14 20.77 -2.05
CA ASP A 13 -2.29 22.02 -1.33
C ASP A 13 -2.16 21.83 0.19
N GLN A 14 -1.91 22.93 0.90
CA GLN A 14 -1.76 22.93 2.35
C GLN A 14 -3.03 22.49 3.09
N GLU A 15 -4.21 22.72 2.49
CA GLU A 15 -5.50 22.36 3.09
C GLU A 15 -5.65 20.84 3.18
N PHE A 16 -5.30 20.13 2.11
CA PHE A 16 -5.28 18.67 2.06
C PHE A 16 -4.30 18.08 3.09
N MET A 17 -3.10 18.64 3.21
CA MET A 17 -2.10 18.17 4.18
C MET A 17 -2.60 18.36 5.62
N ASN A 18 -3.22 19.50 5.91
CA ASN A 18 -3.80 19.79 7.22
C ASN A 18 -5.01 18.88 7.54
N ASP A 19 -5.86 18.61 6.54
CA ASP A 19 -6.99 17.69 6.68
C ASP A 19 -6.51 16.26 7.03
N TYR A 20 -5.47 15.78 6.36
CA TYR A 20 -4.83 14.51 6.70
C TYR A 20 -4.31 14.49 8.14
N ILE A 21 -3.52 15.48 8.56
CA ILE A 21 -2.98 15.54 9.93
C ILE A 21 -4.11 15.51 10.96
N LYS A 22 -5.20 16.26 10.71
CA LYS A 22 -6.36 16.31 11.60
C LYS A 22 -7.04 14.95 11.70
N LYS A 23 -7.32 14.30 10.57
CA LYS A 23 -8.03 13.01 10.53
C LYS A 23 -7.16 11.85 11.00
N ALA A 24 -5.86 11.87 10.72
CA ALA A 24 -4.88 10.90 11.22
C ALA A 24 -4.80 10.87 12.75
N ARG A 25 -5.17 11.97 13.41
CA ARG A 25 -5.26 12.11 14.87
C ARG A 25 -6.68 11.91 15.43
N SER A 26 -7.64 11.51 14.59
CA SER A 26 -9.01 11.24 15.04
C SER A 26 -9.03 10.10 16.06
N SER A 27 -9.95 10.17 17.04
CA SER A 27 -10.20 9.06 17.95
C SER A 27 -10.89 7.88 17.26
N ASP A 28 -11.58 8.14 16.14
CA ASP A 28 -12.23 7.11 15.35
C ASP A 28 -11.22 6.36 14.46
N PHE A 29 -11.21 5.03 14.55
CA PHE A 29 -10.26 4.19 13.83
C PHE A 29 -10.53 4.17 12.33
N LEU A 30 -11.80 4.15 11.91
CA LEU A 30 -12.17 4.16 10.50
C LEU A 30 -11.78 5.48 9.82
N THR A 31 -12.00 6.61 10.50
CA THR A 31 -11.57 7.94 10.05
C THR A 31 -10.07 7.98 9.76
N ARG A 32 -9.24 7.28 10.54
CA ARG A 32 -7.79 7.21 10.32
C ARG A 32 -7.42 6.36 9.12
N ILE A 33 -8.08 5.21 8.95
CA ILE A 33 -7.93 4.38 7.74
C ILE A 33 -8.29 5.19 6.49
N ASP A 34 -9.42 5.87 6.52
CA ASP A 34 -9.88 6.70 5.40
C ASP A 34 -8.94 7.87 5.14
N ALA A 35 -8.39 8.50 6.19
CA ALA A 35 -7.37 9.52 6.04
C ALA A 35 -6.14 9.01 5.28
N VAL A 36 -5.63 7.83 5.66
CA VAL A 36 -4.46 7.22 5.01
C VAL A 36 -4.76 6.85 3.56
N ARG A 37 -5.91 6.23 3.28
CA ARG A 37 -6.32 5.87 1.91
C ARG A 37 -6.46 7.09 1.03
N ASN A 38 -7.19 8.11 1.50
CA ASN A 38 -7.39 9.36 0.76
C ASN A 38 -6.06 10.08 0.53
N PHE A 39 -5.14 10.01 1.50
CA PHE A 39 -3.83 10.60 1.33
C PHE A 39 -3.05 9.91 0.23
N ILE A 40 -2.92 8.58 0.29
CA ILE A 40 -2.21 7.77 -0.69
C ILE A 40 -2.80 7.98 -2.09
N SER A 41 -4.13 7.94 -2.23
CA SER A 41 -4.77 8.04 -3.55
C SER A 41 -4.49 9.36 -4.25
N ARG A 42 -4.38 10.46 -3.49
CA ARG A 42 -4.12 11.79 -4.06
C ARG A 42 -2.62 12.05 -4.22
N ALA A 43 -1.81 11.62 -3.25
CA ALA A 43 -0.39 11.87 -3.25
C ALA A 43 0.44 10.90 -4.10
N CYS A 44 -0.12 9.76 -4.54
CA CYS A 44 0.67 8.77 -5.28
C CYS A 44 1.18 9.28 -6.64
N GLN A 45 0.51 10.28 -7.24
CA GLN A 45 0.85 10.83 -8.55
C GLN A 45 1.98 11.86 -8.49
N GLU A 46 2.21 12.48 -7.34
CA GLU A 46 3.23 13.53 -7.18
C GLU A 46 4.39 13.01 -6.33
N SER A 47 5.58 12.96 -6.94
CA SER A 47 6.83 12.71 -6.23
C SER A 47 7.27 13.99 -5.52
N ASN A 48 6.64 14.27 -4.37
CA ASN A 48 6.96 15.43 -3.56
C ASN A 48 7.55 15.00 -2.21
N GLN A 49 8.82 15.31 -2.01
CA GLN A 49 9.57 14.94 -0.82
C GLN A 49 8.95 15.49 0.47
N GLU A 50 8.39 16.70 0.45
CA GLU A 50 7.76 17.31 1.63
C GLU A 50 6.50 16.52 2.02
N VAL A 51 5.68 16.19 1.03
CA VAL A 51 4.45 15.40 1.19
C VAL A 51 4.74 14.02 1.76
N ASP A 52 5.75 13.34 1.22
CA ASP A 52 6.18 12.03 1.71
C ASP A 52 6.70 12.08 3.15
N THR A 53 7.40 13.17 3.52
CA THR A 53 7.87 13.38 4.92
C THR A 53 6.69 13.52 5.87
N LEU A 54 5.71 14.34 5.49
CA LEU A 54 4.57 14.66 6.33
C LEU A 54 3.70 13.42 6.55
N PHE A 55 3.52 12.60 5.50
CA PHE A 55 2.84 11.31 5.63
C PHE A 55 3.46 10.43 6.71
N LEU A 56 4.76 10.18 6.65
CA LEU A 56 5.46 9.34 7.63
C LEU A 56 5.40 9.96 9.04
N ALA A 57 5.72 11.26 9.15
CA ALA A 57 5.74 11.97 10.44
C ALA A 57 4.38 11.93 11.16
N HIS A 58 3.28 11.94 10.42
CA HIS A 58 1.93 11.95 10.96
C HIS A 58 1.16 10.64 10.79
N PHE A 59 1.80 9.57 10.31
CA PHE A 59 1.16 8.27 10.16
C PHE A 59 0.61 7.78 11.52
N PRO A 60 -0.66 7.35 11.61
CA PRO A 60 -1.27 6.97 12.89
C PRO A 60 -0.58 5.78 13.56
N ASP A 61 -0.06 5.98 14.78
CA ASP A 61 0.73 4.97 15.48
C ASP A 61 -0.08 3.72 15.84
N ASP A 62 -1.36 3.88 16.18
CA ASP A 62 -2.23 2.75 16.50
C ASP A 62 -2.59 1.91 15.27
N LEU A 63 -2.70 2.53 14.09
CA LEU A 63 -2.85 1.82 12.83
C LEU A 63 -1.58 1.02 12.53
N TYR A 64 -0.40 1.60 12.77
CA TYR A 64 0.87 0.88 12.69
C TYR A 64 0.93 -0.29 13.69
N HIS A 65 0.52 -0.08 14.94
CA HIS A 65 0.42 -1.17 15.93
C HIS A 65 -0.57 -2.25 15.50
N LYS A 66 -1.69 -1.88 14.86
CA LYS A 66 -2.64 -2.85 14.33
C LYS A 66 -2.02 -3.69 13.21
N PHE A 67 -1.20 -3.08 12.35
CA PHE A 67 -0.43 -3.83 11.38
C PHE A 67 0.54 -4.81 12.05
N GLN A 68 1.28 -4.36 13.07
CA GLN A 68 2.20 -5.22 13.81
C GLN A 68 1.46 -6.41 14.44
N GLU A 69 0.33 -6.16 15.09
CA GLU A 69 -0.50 -7.19 15.71
C GLU A 69 -0.92 -8.26 14.69
N LEU A 70 -1.39 -7.83 13.51
CA LEU A 70 -1.85 -8.75 12.47
C LEU A 70 -0.70 -9.49 11.78
N SER A 71 0.49 -8.89 11.68
CA SER A 71 1.68 -9.56 11.13
C SER A 71 2.14 -10.77 11.94
N LEU A 72 1.65 -10.91 13.18
CA LEU A 72 1.96 -12.02 14.09
C LEU A 72 0.85 -13.08 14.16
N ARG A 73 -0.30 -12.84 13.52
CA ARG A 73 -1.49 -13.70 13.60
C ARG A 73 -1.68 -14.49 12.31
N ASP A 74 -2.48 -15.56 12.39
CA ASP A 74 -2.91 -16.32 11.21
C ASP A 74 -3.88 -15.50 10.34
N SER A 75 -3.90 -15.80 9.04
CA SER A 75 -4.71 -15.10 8.02
C SER A 75 -6.23 -15.22 8.21
N ASN A 76 -6.68 -16.10 9.12
CA ASN A 76 -8.11 -16.38 9.37
C ASN A 76 -8.80 -15.35 10.27
N VAL A 77 -8.09 -14.33 10.74
CA VAL A 77 -8.66 -13.27 11.59
C VAL A 77 -9.49 -12.32 10.73
N GLU A 78 -10.70 -11.98 11.20
CA GLU A 78 -11.57 -11.02 10.54
C GLU A 78 -10.85 -9.68 10.28
N GLY A 79 -11.01 -9.14 9.07
CA GLY A 79 -10.36 -7.89 8.66
C GLY A 79 -8.87 -8.01 8.33
N TYR A 80 -8.26 -9.20 8.47
CA TYR A 80 -6.85 -9.42 8.12
C TYR A 80 -6.55 -9.02 6.67
N LEU A 81 -7.36 -9.48 5.71
CA LEU A 81 -7.16 -9.19 4.28
C LEU A 81 -7.27 -7.69 3.98
N ALA A 82 -8.28 -7.00 4.53
CA ALA A 82 -8.47 -5.57 4.34
C ALA A 82 -7.29 -4.77 4.91
N MET A 83 -6.77 -5.20 6.06
CA MET A 83 -5.64 -4.53 6.71
C MET A 83 -4.31 -4.84 6.02
N LYS A 84 -4.12 -6.06 5.52
CA LYS A 84 -2.98 -6.46 4.70
C LYS A 84 -2.94 -5.66 3.39
N ALA A 85 -4.09 -5.50 2.72
CA ALA A 85 -4.21 -4.65 1.54
C ALA A 85 -3.79 -3.21 1.85
N LEU A 86 -4.31 -2.61 2.93
CA LEU A 86 -3.93 -1.26 3.35
C LEU A 86 -2.43 -1.15 3.69
N CYS A 87 -1.88 -2.13 4.41
CA CYS A 87 -0.44 -2.16 4.73
C CYS A 87 0.41 -2.23 3.45
N SER A 88 -0.07 -2.93 2.42
CA SER A 88 0.59 -3.04 1.12
C SER A 88 0.53 -1.71 0.36
N ASP A 89 -0.62 -1.03 0.35
CA ASP A 89 -0.76 0.30 -0.25
C ASP A 89 0.16 1.32 0.43
N VAL A 90 0.26 1.27 1.76
CA VAL A 90 1.18 2.11 2.55
C VAL A 90 2.63 1.80 2.19
N PHE A 91 3.00 0.53 2.09
CA PHE A 91 4.35 0.13 1.66
C PHE A 91 4.67 0.66 0.26
N ILE A 92 3.80 0.41 -0.72
CA ILE A 92 3.95 0.91 -2.09
C ILE A 92 4.12 2.43 -2.07
N PHE A 93 3.28 3.15 -1.33
CA PHE A 93 3.37 4.59 -1.22
C PHE A 93 4.73 5.05 -0.67
N ILE A 94 5.20 4.47 0.43
CA ILE A 94 6.47 4.87 1.08
C ILE A 94 7.66 4.62 0.14
N PHE A 95 7.66 3.51 -0.57
CA PHE A 95 8.79 3.06 -1.39
C PHE A 95 8.62 3.35 -2.89
N ARG A 96 7.59 4.11 -3.31
CA ARG A 96 7.46 4.58 -4.71
C ARG A 96 8.56 5.57 -5.11
N ASN A 97 9.20 6.20 -4.11
CA ASN A 97 10.19 7.25 -4.32
C ASN A 97 11.49 6.90 -3.58
N THR A 98 12.62 6.96 -4.28
CA THR A 98 13.93 6.63 -3.73
C THR A 98 14.44 7.66 -2.70
N ASN A 99 13.78 8.81 -2.60
CA ASN A 99 14.23 9.97 -1.82
C ASN A 99 14.03 9.89 -0.29
N LYS A 100 13.29 8.90 0.24
CA LYS A 100 12.84 8.88 1.65
C LYS A 100 13.30 7.73 2.53
N ILE A 101 14.15 6.88 2.00
CA ILE A 101 14.31 5.57 2.62
C ILE A 101 15.26 5.61 3.85
N GLY A 102 15.84 6.79 4.17
CA GLY A 102 16.62 7.06 5.40
C GLY A 102 15.81 7.42 6.63
N ASP A 103 14.49 7.55 6.49
CA ASP A 103 13.58 7.77 7.60
C ASP A 103 13.46 6.51 8.46
N ALA A 104 13.64 6.65 9.78
CA ALA A 104 13.57 5.51 10.70
C ALA A 104 12.20 4.82 10.65
N LYS A 105 11.11 5.56 10.40
CA LYS A 105 9.76 5.01 10.30
C LYS A 105 9.58 4.23 9.00
N ALA A 106 10.18 4.66 7.89
CA ALA A 106 10.17 3.88 6.65
C ALA A 106 10.84 2.50 6.84
N ILE A 107 11.96 2.44 7.58
CA ILE A 107 12.62 1.17 7.92
C ILE A 107 11.69 0.26 8.73
N LEU A 108 10.98 0.81 9.72
CA LEU A 108 9.98 0.07 10.50
C LEU A 108 8.83 -0.49 9.65
N PHE A 109 8.45 0.21 8.57
CA PHE A 109 7.47 -0.28 7.60
C PHE A 109 8.02 -1.40 6.72
N LEU A 110 9.30 -1.32 6.32
CA LEU A 110 9.96 -2.41 5.61
C LEU A 110 9.96 -3.69 6.45
N GLU A 111 10.43 -3.61 7.69
CA GLU A 111 10.47 -4.76 8.61
C GLU A 111 9.08 -5.36 8.84
N LEU A 112 8.07 -4.50 9.00
CA LEU A 112 6.67 -4.91 9.15
C LEU A 112 6.16 -5.63 7.90
N PHE A 113 6.41 -5.05 6.72
CA PHE A 113 5.98 -5.64 5.45
C PHE A 113 6.66 -6.99 5.19
N LEU A 114 7.95 -7.12 5.52
CA LEU A 114 8.68 -8.38 5.47
C LEU A 114 8.07 -9.46 6.37
N LYS A 115 7.43 -9.11 7.49
CA LYS A 115 6.69 -10.07 8.32
C LYS A 115 5.39 -10.52 7.63
N PHE A 116 4.66 -9.59 7.01
CA PHE A 116 3.40 -9.88 6.31
C PHE A 116 3.53 -10.78 5.09
N ILE A 117 4.65 -10.70 4.38
CA ILE A 117 4.91 -11.54 3.20
C ILE A 117 5.48 -12.91 3.59
N LYS A 118 6.02 -13.05 4.81
CA LYS A 118 6.47 -14.35 5.36
C LYS A 118 5.32 -15.20 5.88
N THR A 119 4.20 -14.59 6.31
CA THR A 119 3.00 -15.33 6.66
C THR A 119 2.40 -15.96 5.41
N ARG A 120 2.31 -17.30 5.42
CA ARG A 120 1.68 -18.08 4.33
C ARG A 120 0.19 -17.72 4.28
N ASP A 121 -0.19 -17.03 3.22
CA ASP A 121 -1.55 -16.62 2.96
C ASP A 121 -1.93 -17.06 1.53
N HIS A 122 -3.11 -17.63 1.38
CA HIS A 122 -3.65 -18.07 0.08
C HIS A 122 -4.24 -16.92 -0.74
N TYR A 123 -4.44 -15.74 -0.14
CA TYR A 123 -5.08 -14.60 -0.76
C TYR A 123 -4.04 -13.55 -1.20
N SER A 124 -4.02 -13.26 -2.51
CA SER A 124 -3.15 -12.25 -3.12
C SER A 124 -3.97 -11.02 -3.51
N VAL A 125 -4.06 -10.04 -2.62
CA VAL A 125 -4.84 -8.79 -2.82
C VAL A 125 -3.95 -7.62 -3.30
N MET A 126 -2.74 -7.89 -3.80
CA MET A 126 -1.78 -6.81 -4.14
C MET A 126 -1.73 -6.53 -5.63
N ASN A 127 -1.59 -5.26 -6.01
CA ASN A 127 -1.14 -4.87 -7.36
C ASN A 127 0.32 -5.34 -7.51
N PRO A 128 0.59 -6.45 -8.24
CA PRO A 128 1.92 -7.07 -8.21
C PRO A 128 2.97 -6.16 -8.84
N SER A 129 2.59 -5.42 -9.88
CA SER A 129 3.51 -4.52 -10.59
C SER A 129 3.99 -3.39 -9.70
N ALA A 130 3.06 -2.67 -9.06
CA ALA A 130 3.39 -1.57 -8.16
C ALA A 130 4.18 -2.05 -6.93
N LEU A 131 3.87 -3.25 -6.45
CA LEU A 131 4.62 -3.86 -5.36
C LEU A 131 6.05 -4.23 -5.77
N ILE A 132 6.24 -4.85 -6.93
CA ILE A 132 7.56 -5.19 -7.46
C ILE A 132 8.40 -3.92 -7.64
N GLU A 133 7.83 -2.85 -8.18
CA GLU A 133 8.51 -1.57 -8.34
C GLU A 133 8.91 -0.96 -6.97
N ALA A 134 8.00 -0.97 -5.99
CA ALA A 134 8.30 -0.52 -4.64
C ALA A 134 9.40 -1.36 -3.97
N ILE A 135 9.42 -2.67 -4.20
CA ILE A 135 10.45 -3.59 -3.72
C ILE A 135 11.80 -3.30 -4.41
N ASP A 136 11.81 -3.02 -5.70
CA ASP A 136 13.03 -2.68 -6.45
C ASP A 136 13.64 -1.36 -5.96
N ASN A 137 12.79 -0.33 -5.82
CA ASN A 137 13.17 0.97 -5.25
C ASN A 137 13.73 0.81 -3.82
N CYS A 138 13.08 -0.01 -3.00
CA CYS A 138 13.56 -0.34 -1.66
C CYS A 138 14.94 -1.03 -1.72
N SER A 139 15.09 -2.04 -2.58
CA SER A 139 16.31 -2.85 -2.68
C SER A 139 17.53 -2.05 -3.12
N HIS A 140 17.35 -1.18 -4.12
CA HIS A 140 18.40 -0.27 -4.58
C HIS A 140 18.93 0.60 -3.43
N TYR A 141 18.02 1.01 -2.54
CA TYR A 141 18.38 1.83 -1.39
C TYR A 141 19.03 1.04 -0.25
N THR A 142 18.48 -0.13 0.11
CA THR A 142 18.98 -0.91 1.25
C THR A 142 20.47 -1.18 1.08
N TYR A 143 20.91 -1.38 -0.16
CA TYR A 143 22.32 -1.46 -0.53
C TYR A 143 23.09 -0.16 -0.27
N LYS A 144 22.57 1.00 -0.74
CA LYS A 144 23.23 2.31 -0.63
C LYS A 144 23.45 2.77 0.82
N VAL A 145 22.46 2.61 1.70
CA VAL A 145 22.53 3.18 3.06
C VAL A 145 23.19 2.28 4.08
N LEU A 146 23.06 0.96 3.96
CA LEU A 146 23.77 0.07 4.85
C LEU A 146 25.28 0.10 4.60
N ILE A 147 25.70 0.26 3.35
CA ILE A 147 27.11 0.48 2.99
C ILE A 147 27.63 1.81 3.56
N SER A 148 26.87 2.91 3.42
CA SER A 148 27.33 4.23 3.87
C SER A 148 27.39 4.38 5.40
N ARG A 149 26.58 3.61 6.13
CA ARG A 149 26.57 3.61 7.60
C ARG A 149 27.54 2.59 8.22
N GLY A 150 28.32 1.87 7.41
CA GLY A 150 29.31 0.90 7.90
C GLY A 150 28.70 -0.29 8.63
N TYR A 151 27.41 -0.57 8.41
CA TYR A 151 26.75 -1.71 9.02
C TYR A 151 27.22 -2.99 8.34
N VAL A 152 27.88 -3.86 9.11
CA VAL A 152 28.30 -5.20 8.71
C VAL A 152 27.12 -6.17 8.85
N PHE A 153 26.00 -5.84 8.20
CA PHE A 153 24.86 -6.74 8.06
C PHE A 153 24.83 -7.36 6.67
N ALA A 154 26.01 -7.61 6.08
CA ALA A 154 26.12 -8.17 4.74
C ALA A 154 25.28 -9.46 4.61
N ASN A 155 25.24 -10.30 5.65
CA ASN A 155 24.48 -11.54 5.64
C ASN A 155 22.96 -11.32 5.64
N GLU A 156 22.43 -10.43 6.49
CA GLU A 156 20.99 -10.13 6.54
C GLU A 156 20.53 -9.38 5.27
N LEU A 157 21.40 -8.53 4.71
CA LEU A 157 21.20 -7.92 3.40
C LEU A 157 21.15 -8.95 2.27
N ILE A 158 22.03 -9.94 2.30
CA ILE A 158 22.05 -11.05 1.34
C ILE A 158 20.77 -11.89 1.50
N GLU A 159 20.32 -12.13 2.73
CA GLU A 159 19.05 -12.83 2.99
C GLU A 159 17.84 -12.02 2.52
N ILE A 160 17.78 -10.73 2.81
CA ILE A 160 16.70 -9.84 2.35
C ILE A 160 16.73 -9.75 0.83
N LYS A 161 17.90 -9.56 0.20
CA LYS A 161 18.04 -9.52 -1.25
C LYS A 161 17.67 -10.85 -1.90
N GLY A 162 18.09 -11.97 -1.32
CA GLY A 162 17.74 -13.32 -1.77
C GLY A 162 16.24 -13.53 -1.70
N PHE A 163 15.63 -13.25 -0.55
CA PHE A 163 14.19 -13.32 -0.35
C PHE A 163 13.42 -12.40 -1.32
N VAL A 164 13.89 -11.15 -1.52
CA VAL A 164 13.28 -10.21 -2.47
C VAL A 164 13.38 -10.74 -3.89
N ASN A 165 14.53 -11.25 -4.31
CA ASN A 165 14.70 -11.83 -5.64
C ASN A 165 13.81 -13.07 -5.85
N ASP A 166 13.70 -13.93 -4.83
CA ASP A 166 12.83 -15.10 -4.85
C ASP A 166 11.36 -14.66 -4.93
N LEU A 167 10.98 -13.61 -4.19
CA LEU A 167 9.65 -13.04 -4.21
C LEU A 167 9.33 -12.40 -5.58
N ILE A 168 10.23 -11.58 -6.14
CA ILE A 168 10.06 -11.00 -7.47
C ILE A 168 9.94 -12.11 -8.52
N SER A 169 10.78 -13.15 -8.42
CA SER A 169 10.73 -14.30 -9.34
C SER A 169 9.41 -15.05 -9.24
N ALA A 170 8.92 -15.30 -8.03
CA ALA A 170 7.63 -15.95 -7.80
C ALA A 170 6.45 -15.11 -8.29
N LEU A 171 6.48 -13.79 -8.06
CA LEU A 171 5.44 -12.86 -8.52
C LEU A 171 5.48 -12.60 -10.03
N SER A 172 6.64 -12.78 -10.65
CA SER A 172 6.85 -12.61 -12.10
C SER A 172 6.68 -13.91 -12.89
N ASP A 173 6.38 -15.03 -12.21
CA ASP A 173 6.11 -16.31 -12.87
C ASP A 173 4.83 -16.22 -13.70
N ALA A 174 4.92 -16.49 -15.00
CA ALA A 174 3.78 -16.38 -15.92
C ALA A 174 2.60 -17.29 -15.54
N ASN A 175 2.86 -18.44 -14.91
CA ASN A 175 1.79 -19.33 -14.43
C ASN A 175 1.14 -18.76 -13.17
N TYR A 176 1.92 -18.14 -12.28
CA TYR A 176 1.38 -17.45 -11.10
C TYR A 176 0.53 -16.25 -11.50
N ILE A 177 1.00 -15.40 -12.43
CA ILE A 177 0.23 -14.29 -12.98
C ILE A 177 -1.06 -14.79 -13.61
N LYS A 178 -0.98 -15.81 -14.48
CA LYS A 178 -2.16 -16.40 -15.12
C LYS A 178 -3.16 -16.95 -14.09
N LYS A 179 -2.67 -17.64 -13.05
CA LYS A 179 -3.50 -18.12 -11.96
C LYS A 179 -4.19 -16.97 -11.21
N LEU A 180 -3.48 -15.89 -10.92
CA LEU A 180 -4.08 -14.70 -10.30
C LEU A 180 -5.16 -14.07 -11.19
N GLU A 181 -4.96 -14.03 -12.50
CA GLU A 181 -5.97 -13.55 -13.45
C GLU A 181 -7.21 -14.43 -13.49
N ASP A 182 -7.01 -15.75 -13.48
CA ASP A 182 -8.08 -16.75 -13.44
C ASP A 182 -8.86 -16.67 -12.10
N ASP A 183 -8.15 -16.62 -10.97
CA ASP A 183 -8.71 -16.58 -9.62
C ASP A 183 -9.38 -15.22 -9.31
N ARG A 184 -8.90 -14.11 -9.89
CA ARG A 184 -9.54 -12.78 -9.79
C ARG A 184 -10.97 -12.80 -10.31
N GLN A 185 -11.29 -13.68 -11.27
CA GLN A 185 -12.67 -13.85 -11.71
C GLN A 185 -13.54 -14.49 -10.64
N LEU A 186 -13.02 -15.39 -9.80
CA LEU A 186 -13.78 -15.99 -8.70
C LEU A 186 -14.14 -14.98 -7.61
N PHE A 187 -13.24 -14.07 -7.24
CA PHE A 187 -13.49 -13.06 -6.21
C PHE A 187 -14.57 -12.03 -6.59
N LEU A 188 -14.82 -11.82 -7.89
CA LEU A 188 -15.94 -10.97 -8.34
C LEU A 188 -17.31 -11.61 -8.09
N TYR A 189 -17.39 -12.94 -7.97
CA TYR A 189 -18.65 -13.66 -7.75
C TYR A 189 -18.98 -13.89 -6.26
N GLU A 190 -17.98 -13.94 -5.38
CA GLU A 190 -18.22 -14.19 -3.95
C GLU A 190 -18.80 -12.98 -3.19
N ASN A 191 -18.69 -11.76 -3.74
CA ASN A 191 -19.11 -10.53 -3.05
C ASN A 191 -20.56 -10.08 -3.36
N ILE A 192 -21.42 -10.96 -3.91
CA ILE A 192 -22.82 -10.60 -4.25
C ILE A 192 -23.87 -11.37 -3.43
N GLN A 193 -23.50 -12.38 -2.63
CA GLN A 193 -24.52 -13.28 -2.03
C GLN A 193 -24.49 -13.54 -0.52
N GLY A 194 -23.86 -12.70 0.29
CA GLY A 194 -24.17 -12.78 1.72
C GLY A 194 -23.47 -11.79 2.62
N ASP A 195 -24.15 -10.70 2.99
CA ASP A 195 -24.26 -10.36 4.40
C ASP A 195 -25.53 -9.53 4.73
N PRO A 196 -26.23 -9.76 5.87
CA PRO A 196 -27.47 -9.08 6.28
C PRO A 196 -27.30 -7.63 6.79
N LEU A 197 -26.16 -6.97 6.57
CA LEU A 197 -25.89 -5.62 7.08
C LEU A 197 -26.55 -4.49 6.26
N SER A 198 -27.53 -4.80 5.42
CA SER A 198 -28.22 -3.87 4.51
C SER A 198 -29.15 -2.84 5.19
N HIS A 199 -29.29 -2.87 6.52
CA HIS A 199 -30.22 -1.98 7.24
C HIS A 199 -29.59 -0.67 7.77
N ILE A 200 -28.27 -0.48 7.70
CA ILE A 200 -27.61 0.71 8.30
C ILE A 200 -27.27 1.81 7.28
N LEU A 201 -27.42 1.57 5.98
CA LEU A 201 -27.22 2.58 4.94
C LEU A 201 -28.50 2.78 4.13
N THR A 202 -29.26 3.85 4.44
CA THR A 202 -30.31 4.33 3.54
C THR A 202 -29.69 4.80 2.22
N PRO A 203 -30.31 4.48 1.06
CA PRO A 203 -29.73 4.74 -0.25
C PRO A 203 -29.85 6.22 -0.62
N ARG A 204 -28.72 6.90 -0.83
CA ARG A 204 -28.67 8.04 -1.76
C ARG A 204 -28.34 7.51 -3.16
N ARG A 205 -29.07 8.05 -4.14
CA ARG A 205 -29.27 7.58 -5.52
C ARG A 205 -28.01 7.07 -6.24
N PRO A 206 -28.17 6.07 -7.13
CA PRO A 206 -27.10 5.56 -7.96
C PRO A 206 -26.77 6.55 -9.08
N LEU A 207 -25.58 7.14 -9.02
CA LEU A 207 -24.85 7.51 -10.22
C LEU A 207 -24.04 6.28 -10.61
N ALA A 208 -24.41 5.67 -11.73
CA ALA A 208 -23.63 4.62 -12.34
C ALA A 208 -22.24 5.17 -12.69
N LEU A 209 -21.25 4.81 -11.88
CA LEU A 209 -19.84 4.86 -12.25
C LEU A 209 -19.31 3.42 -12.22
N PRO A 210 -18.47 3.04 -13.19
CA PRO A 210 -17.93 1.69 -13.26
C PRO A 210 -17.01 1.42 -12.05
N VAL A 211 -17.13 0.23 -11.47
CA VAL A 211 -16.25 -0.26 -10.41
C VAL A 211 -14.92 -0.70 -11.05
N THR A 212 -14.10 0.29 -11.38
CA THR A 212 -12.66 0.15 -11.71
C THR A 212 -11.78 0.94 -10.72
N SER A 213 -12.34 1.45 -9.63
CA SER A 213 -11.70 2.48 -8.79
C SER A 213 -10.99 1.99 -7.52
N TYR A 214 -10.68 0.70 -7.39
CA TYR A 214 -9.70 0.26 -6.40
C TYR A 214 -8.30 0.26 -7.05
N VAL A 215 -7.55 1.32 -6.77
CA VAL A 215 -6.10 1.48 -6.97
C VAL A 215 -5.56 0.95 -8.31
N THR A 216 -6.10 1.46 -9.42
CA THR A 216 -5.43 1.41 -10.74
C THR A 216 -4.92 2.80 -11.17
N PHE A 217 -4.92 3.79 -10.27
CA PHE A 217 -4.67 5.19 -10.63
C PHE A 217 -3.23 5.70 -10.48
N CYS A 218 -2.31 4.88 -9.97
CA CYS A 218 -0.97 5.36 -9.68
C CYS A 218 0.04 5.23 -10.84
N PHE A 219 -0.27 4.56 -11.96
CA PHE A 219 0.73 4.36 -13.03
C PHE A 219 0.14 4.38 -14.44
N SER A 220 0.12 5.58 -15.02
CA SER A 220 0.22 5.82 -16.47
C SER A 220 1.23 6.94 -16.68
N SER A 221 2.45 6.60 -17.10
CA SER A 221 3.43 7.52 -17.68
C SER A 221 4.26 6.75 -18.70
#